data_AF-A0ABD2QTZ0-F1
#
_entry.id   AF-A0ABD2QTZ0-F1
#
_cell.length_a   1.000
_cell.length_b   1.000
_cell.length_c   1.000
_cell.angle_alpha   90.00
_cell.angle_beta   90.00
_cell.angle_gamma   90.00
#
_symmetry.space_group_name_H-M   'P 1'
#
loop_
_entity.id
_entity.type
_entity.pdbx_description
1 polymer ?
#
loop_
_entity_poly.entity_id
_entity_poly.type
_entity_poly.pdbx_seq_one_letter_code
_entity_poly.pdbx_strand_id
1 'polypeptide(L)'
;RFSDVLVQISPASNGHAFPRLKLRYKPSLVQLEGGISHLPLLDPSMRAAPLAPSEWRKRLEAVNNTNNSSHGNFNPSFILLDVRNGYEWDVGHFQGAQRPDVDCFRATSFGQSESEVIASDPLAVVDKERTDILMYCTGVSKVLSDYIP
;
A
#
# COMPACT_ATOMS: atom_id res chain seq x y z
N ARG A 1 14.32 12.90 21.35
CA ARG A 1 13.10 12.59 20.56
C ARG A 1 13.41 11.94 19.21
N PHE A 2 14.54 12.22 18.56
CA PHE A 2 14.89 11.66 17.24
C PHE A 2 16.13 10.74 17.26
N SER A 3 16.54 10.24 18.42
CA SER A 3 17.71 9.38 18.62
C SER A 3 17.65 8.09 17.79
N ASP A 4 16.44 7.55 17.62
CA ASP A 4 16.20 6.24 17.03
C ASP A 4 15.65 6.35 15.59
N VAL A 5 15.80 7.52 14.94
CA VAL A 5 15.36 7.71 13.56
C VAL A 5 16.29 6.98 12.61
N LEU A 6 15.73 6.02 11.87
CA LEU A 6 16.44 5.34 10.79
C LEU A 6 16.43 6.21 9.53
N VAL A 7 17.61 6.51 9.01
CA VAL A 7 17.79 7.25 7.75
C VAL A 7 18.24 6.28 6.69
N GLN A 8 17.34 5.95 5.76
CA GLN A 8 17.68 5.13 4.59
C GLN A 8 18.39 5.99 3.54
N ILE A 9 19.59 5.56 3.13
CA ILE A 9 20.41 6.27 2.14
C ILE A 9 20.53 5.40 0.88
N SER A 10 20.15 5.97 -0.25
CA SER A 10 20.37 5.38 -1.57
C SER A 10 21.41 6.21 -2.33
N PRO A 11 22.48 5.58 -2.86
CA PRO A 11 23.50 6.32 -3.60
C PRO A 11 22.92 6.86 -4.91
N ALA A 12 23.24 8.11 -5.24
CA ALA A 12 22.87 8.72 -6.51
C ALA A 12 24.07 8.65 -7.47
N SER A 13 23.84 8.16 -8.69
CA SER A 13 24.88 8.04 -9.72
C SER A 13 25.32 9.38 -10.30
N ASN A 14 24.39 10.35 -10.41
CA ASN A 14 24.59 11.61 -11.14
C ASN A 14 24.59 12.85 -10.22
N GLY A 15 25.11 12.74 -9.00
CA GLY A 15 25.17 13.83 -8.03
C GLY A 15 23.90 14.00 -7.18
N HIS A 16 23.77 15.14 -6.48
CA HIS A 16 22.67 15.37 -5.55
C HIS A 16 21.31 15.52 -6.25
N ALA A 17 20.38 14.60 -5.97
CA ALA A 17 19.01 14.66 -6.49
C ALA A 17 18.21 15.88 -5.98
N PHE A 18 18.59 16.45 -4.83
CA PHE A 18 17.95 17.61 -4.24
C PHE A 18 18.86 18.85 -4.36
N PRO A 19 18.55 19.81 -5.23
CA PRO A 19 19.44 20.96 -5.48
C PRO A 19 19.47 21.95 -4.31
N ARG A 20 18.46 21.94 -3.43
CA ARG A 20 18.32 22.88 -2.31
C ARG A 20 17.66 22.21 -1.11
N LEU A 21 18.09 22.58 0.09
CA LEU A 21 17.41 22.23 1.33
C LEU A 21 16.03 22.93 1.38
N LYS A 22 14.97 22.18 1.66
CA LYS A 22 13.61 22.69 1.83
C LYS A 22 13.04 22.21 3.16
N LEU A 23 12.78 23.13 4.08
CA LEU A 23 12.05 22.86 5.32
C LEU A 23 10.63 23.41 5.17
N ARG A 24 9.62 22.58 5.44
CA ARG A 24 8.21 22.97 5.36
C ARG A 24 7.49 22.54 6.62
N TYR A 25 6.83 23.49 7.28
CA TYR A 25 5.85 23.16 8.29
C TYR A 25 4.57 22.67 7.59
N LYS A 26 4.08 21.51 8.03
CA LYS A 26 2.82 20.94 7.58
C LYS A 26 2.07 20.42 8.81
N PRO A 27 0.74 20.63 8.91
CA PRO A 27 -0.04 20.15 10.05
C PRO A 27 -0.07 18.62 10.13
N SER A 28 0.08 17.93 8.99
CA SER A 28 0.32 16.49 8.91
C SER A 28 1.42 16.19 7.90
N LEU A 29 2.25 15.18 8.18
CA LEU A 29 3.30 14.70 7.27
C LEU A 29 2.70 14.03 6.03
N VAL A 30 1.56 13.35 6.19
CA VAL A 30 0.79 12.73 5.10
C VAL A 30 -0.58 13.37 5.07
N GLN A 31 -1.01 13.83 3.90
CA GLN A 31 -2.31 14.48 3.72
C GLN A 31 -3.30 13.46 3.15
N LEU A 32 -4.41 13.26 3.83
CA LEU A 32 -5.57 12.51 3.33
C LEU A 32 -6.75 13.47 3.18
N GLU A 33 -7.57 13.28 2.14
CA GLU A 33 -8.84 13.98 1.98
C GLU A 33 -9.80 13.59 3.12
N GLY A 34 -10.55 14.54 3.68
CA GLY A 34 -11.34 14.32 4.91
C GLY A 34 -10.54 14.37 6.22
N GLY A 35 -9.21 14.54 6.16
CA GLY A 35 -8.35 14.63 7.34
C GLY A 35 -8.07 13.27 7.98
N ILE A 36 -7.30 13.27 9.06
CA ILE A 36 -6.81 12.04 9.72
C ILE A 36 -7.34 11.85 11.15
N SER A 37 -8.20 12.75 11.63
CA SER A 37 -8.68 12.75 13.01
C SER A 37 -9.56 11.56 13.36
N HIS A 38 -10.23 10.97 12.36
CA HIS A 38 -11.10 9.80 12.52
C HIS A 38 -10.32 8.47 12.43
N LEU A 39 -9.05 8.49 12.04
CA LEU A 39 -8.24 7.30 11.84
C LEU A 39 -7.43 6.96 13.10
N PRO A 40 -7.34 5.68 13.50
CA PRO A 40 -6.58 5.25 14.66
C PRO A 40 -5.06 5.21 14.40
N LEU A 41 -4.49 6.30 13.86
CA LEU A 41 -3.10 6.34 13.39
C LEU A 41 -2.05 6.10 14.48
N LEU A 42 -2.40 6.39 15.72
CA LEU A 42 -1.52 6.26 16.88
C LEU A 42 -1.62 4.90 17.57
N ASP A 43 -2.64 4.09 17.24
CA ASP A 43 -2.84 2.79 17.84
C ASP A 43 -1.97 1.73 17.12
N PRO A 44 -0.97 1.14 17.80
CA PRO A 44 -0.15 0.09 17.20
C PRO A 44 -0.94 -1.18 16.89
N SER A 45 -2.04 -1.46 17.59
CA SER A 45 -2.85 -2.67 17.39
C SER A 45 -3.71 -2.61 16.12
N MET A 46 -4.07 -1.39 15.69
CA MET A 46 -4.77 -1.12 14.45
C MET A 46 -3.83 -0.98 13.25
N ARG A 47 -2.52 -1.16 13.46
CA ARG A 47 -1.53 -1.15 12.39
C ARG A 47 -1.37 -2.57 11.87
N ALA A 48 -1.50 -2.71 10.56
CA ALA A 48 -1.26 -4.00 9.95
C ALA A 48 0.20 -4.47 10.08
N ALA A 49 0.38 -5.79 10.02
CA ALA A 49 1.63 -6.44 10.39
C ALA A 49 2.72 -6.28 9.32
N PRO A 50 3.91 -5.70 9.64
CA PRO A 50 4.99 -5.56 8.67
C PRO A 50 5.55 -6.93 8.28
N LEU A 51 5.89 -7.12 7.00
CA LEU A 51 6.64 -8.30 6.55
C LEU A 51 8.03 -7.93 6.05
N ALA A 52 8.96 -8.86 6.22
CA ALA A 52 10.30 -8.72 5.66
C ALA A 52 10.27 -8.91 4.12
N PRO A 53 11.21 -8.32 3.37
CA PRO A 53 11.28 -8.46 1.91
C PRO A 53 11.34 -9.93 1.42
N SER A 54 11.99 -10.81 2.18
CA SER A 54 12.06 -12.24 1.87
C SER A 54 10.71 -12.95 2.02
N GLU A 55 9.91 -12.55 2.99
CA GLU A 55 8.58 -13.11 3.23
C GLU A 55 7.58 -12.59 2.20
N TRP A 56 7.65 -11.30 1.89
CA TRP A 56 6.91 -10.68 0.79
C TRP A 56 7.12 -11.44 -0.52
N ARG A 57 8.38 -11.67 -0.89
CA ARG A 57 8.72 -12.42 -2.11
C ARG A 57 8.12 -13.82 -2.11
N LYS A 58 8.26 -14.57 -1.00
CA LYS A 58 7.68 -15.92 -0.87
C LYS A 58 6.15 -15.91 -1.04
N ARG A 59 5.46 -14.93 -0.45
CA ARG A 59 4.00 -14.79 -0.60
C ARG A 59 3.60 -14.48 -2.03
N LEU A 60 4.29 -13.56 -2.71
CA LEU A 60 4.04 -13.26 -4.12
C LEU A 60 4.28 -14.46 -5.04
N GLU A 61 5.36 -15.21 -4.82
CA GLU A 61 5.68 -16.42 -5.60
C GLU A 61 4.61 -17.51 -5.42
N ALA A 62 4.14 -17.72 -4.18
CA ALA A 62 3.09 -18.71 -3.90
C ALA A 62 1.79 -18.40 -4.67
N VAL A 63 1.38 -17.13 -4.68
CA VAL A 63 0.16 -16.67 -5.37
C VAL A 63 0.28 -16.84 -6.88
N ASN A 64 1.43 -16.48 -7.45
CA ASN A 64 1.65 -16.63 -8.89
C ASN A 64 1.59 -18.11 -9.32
N ASN A 65 2.09 -19.03 -8.50
CA ASN A 65 2.04 -20.46 -8.81
C ASN A 65 0.62 -21.05 -8.76
N THR A 66 -0.22 -20.59 -7.82
CA THR A 66 -1.62 -21.06 -7.69
C THR A 66 -2.51 -20.60 -8.85
N ASN A 67 -2.29 -19.39 -9.37
CA ASN A 67 -3.09 -18.84 -10.47
C ASN A 67 -2.83 -19.55 -11.81
N ASN A 68 -1.62 -20.11 -12.01
CA ASN A 68 -1.27 -20.84 -13.23
C ASN A 68 -1.84 -22.28 -13.27
N SER A 69 -2.39 -22.79 -12.17
CA SER A 69 -2.76 -24.21 -12.03
C SER A 69 -4.28 -24.47 -12.03
N SER A 70 -5.12 -23.43 -12.07
CA SER A 70 -6.54 -23.54 -11.74
C SER A 70 -7.45 -23.15 -12.90
N HIS A 71 -7.95 -24.14 -13.65
CA HIS A 71 -8.95 -23.96 -14.71
C HIS A 71 -10.41 -23.93 -14.19
N GLY A 72 -10.63 -23.72 -12.89
CA GLY A 72 -11.96 -23.69 -12.28
C GLY A 72 -11.99 -22.94 -10.95
N ASN A 73 -12.87 -21.94 -10.86
CA ASN A 73 -13.23 -21.12 -9.70
C ASN A 73 -12.13 -20.19 -9.13
N PHE A 74 -12.12 -18.95 -9.64
CA PHE A 74 -11.35 -17.81 -9.12
C PHE A 74 -11.94 -17.33 -7.78
N ASN A 75 -11.48 -17.91 -6.68
CA ASN A 75 -11.57 -17.25 -5.37
C ASN A 75 -10.15 -16.79 -5.00
N PRO A 76 -9.78 -15.51 -5.23
CA PRO A 76 -8.48 -15.04 -4.84
C PRO A 76 -8.45 -15.01 -3.31
N SER A 77 -7.78 -15.99 -2.71
CA SER A 77 -7.42 -15.97 -1.29
C SER A 77 -6.42 -14.85 -0.96
N PHE A 78 -6.13 -13.96 -1.92
CA PHE A 78 -5.04 -13.02 -1.87
C PHE A 78 -5.32 -11.79 -2.75
N ILE A 79 -5.07 -10.59 -2.22
CA ILE A 79 -5.19 -9.32 -2.93
C ILE A 79 -3.90 -8.52 -2.79
N LEU A 80 -3.39 -8.01 -3.91
CA LEU A 80 -2.21 -7.15 -3.95
C LEU A 80 -2.59 -5.71 -4.32
N LEU A 81 -2.45 -4.79 -3.37
CA LEU A 81 -2.74 -3.38 -3.56
C LEU A 81 -1.44 -2.57 -3.68
N ASP A 82 -1.30 -1.84 -4.78
CA ASP A 82 -0.34 -0.75 -4.85
C ASP A 82 -1.01 0.50 -4.29
N VAL A 83 -0.45 1.11 -3.24
CA VAL A 83 -1.01 2.35 -2.64
C VAL A 83 -0.17 3.58 -2.99
N ARG A 84 0.65 3.49 -4.04
CA ARG A 84 1.38 4.62 -4.62
C ARG A 84 0.49 5.41 -5.58
N ASN A 85 1.04 6.48 -6.14
CA ASN A 85 0.37 7.21 -7.20
C ASN A 85 0.46 6.44 -8.54
N GLY A 86 -0.51 6.64 -9.44
CA GLY A 86 -0.55 5.94 -10.73
C GLY A 86 0.74 6.04 -11.57
N TYR A 87 1.41 7.20 -11.57
CA TYR A 87 2.67 7.37 -12.30
C TYR A 87 3.80 6.45 -11.79
N GLU A 88 3.79 6.09 -10.50
CA GLU A 88 4.79 5.21 -9.91
C GLU A 88 4.55 3.74 -10.31
N TRP A 89 3.28 3.37 -10.50
CA TRP A 89 2.88 2.08 -11.04
C TRP A 89 3.30 1.93 -12.50
N ASP A 90 3.13 3.01 -13.29
CA ASP A 90 3.47 3.04 -14.73
C ASP A 90 5.00 2.87 -14.96
N VAL A 91 5.84 3.35 -14.05
CA VAL A 91 7.30 3.14 -14.07
C VAL A 91 7.68 1.69 -13.75
N GLY A 92 6.90 1.03 -12.90
CA GLY A 92 7.11 -0.37 -12.53
C GLY A 92 6.32 -0.76 -11.27
N HIS A 93 5.81 -1.99 -11.26
CA HIS A 93 4.97 -2.53 -10.19
C HIS A 93 5.21 -4.04 -10.02
N PHE A 94 4.75 -4.60 -8.90
CA PHE A 94 4.77 -6.05 -8.71
C PHE A 94 3.70 -6.73 -9.58
N GLN A 95 4.04 -7.89 -10.14
CA GLN A 95 3.12 -8.67 -10.97
C GLN A 95 1.82 -8.98 -10.21
N GLY A 96 0.67 -8.73 -10.84
CA GLY A 96 -0.66 -8.92 -10.24
C GLY A 96 -1.19 -7.72 -9.46
N ALA A 97 -0.40 -6.66 -9.25
CA ALA A 97 -0.88 -5.44 -8.62
C ALA A 97 -1.73 -4.63 -9.61
N GLN A 98 -2.97 -4.34 -9.24
CA GLN A 98 -3.84 -3.47 -10.04
C GLN A 98 -3.35 -2.02 -10.00
N ARG A 99 -3.50 -1.30 -11.12
CA ARG A 99 -3.15 0.10 -11.20
C ARG A 99 -4.14 0.90 -10.33
N PRO A 100 -3.69 1.78 -9.44
CA PRO A 100 -4.58 2.62 -8.65
C PRO A 100 -5.40 3.54 -9.56
N ASP A 101 -6.70 3.64 -9.31
CA ASP A 101 -7.61 4.57 -10.01
C ASP A 101 -7.36 6.04 -9.65
N VAL A 102 -6.61 6.29 -8.57
CA VAL A 102 -6.32 7.62 -8.07
C VAL A 102 -4.91 8.07 -8.42
N ASP A 103 -4.81 9.26 -9.02
CA ASP A 103 -3.52 9.89 -9.35
C ASP A 103 -2.76 10.38 -8.12
N CYS A 104 -3.41 10.44 -6.94
CA CYS A 104 -2.78 10.87 -5.71
C CYS A 104 -3.25 10.09 -4.47
N PHE A 105 -2.32 9.76 -3.57
CA PHE A 105 -2.61 9.17 -2.25
C PHE A 105 -3.64 9.96 -1.42
N ARG A 106 -3.80 11.27 -1.70
CA ARG A 106 -4.79 12.09 -0.98
C ARG A 106 -6.23 11.59 -1.20
N ALA A 107 -6.49 10.97 -2.36
CA ALA A 107 -7.80 10.51 -2.78
C ALA A 107 -8.02 9.00 -2.57
N THR A 108 -7.09 8.26 -1.94
CA THR A 108 -7.32 6.83 -1.67
C THR A 108 -8.41 6.67 -0.62
N SER A 109 -9.59 6.19 -1.04
CA SER A 109 -10.77 5.97 -0.19
C SER A 109 -11.11 4.49 0.03
N PHE A 110 -10.14 3.58 -0.14
CA PHE A 110 -10.37 2.14 0.02
C PHE A 110 -11.08 1.82 1.34
N GLY A 111 -12.24 1.17 1.25
CA GLY A 111 -13.02 0.72 2.40
C GLY A 111 -13.85 1.78 3.15
N GLN A 112 -13.91 3.05 2.69
CA GLN A 112 -14.56 4.13 3.45
C GLN A 112 -15.97 4.54 3.01
N SER A 113 -16.58 3.93 2.00
CA SER A 113 -17.93 4.33 1.55
C SER A 113 -18.89 3.16 1.32
N GLU A 114 -19.96 3.11 2.11
CA GLU A 114 -21.20 2.37 1.78
C GLU A 114 -21.97 3.01 0.60
N SER A 115 -21.61 4.22 0.19
CA SER A 115 -22.34 5.00 -0.81
C SER A 115 -21.45 5.42 -1.97
N GLU A 116 -21.08 4.45 -2.77
CA GLU A 116 -21.22 4.42 -4.23
C GLU A 116 -20.46 3.18 -4.68
N VAL A 117 -21.16 2.29 -5.38
CA VAL A 117 -20.58 1.08 -5.95
C VAL A 117 -19.54 1.50 -6.99
N ILE A 118 -18.31 1.72 -6.55
CA ILE A 118 -17.17 1.70 -7.45
C ILE A 118 -17.00 0.23 -7.75
N ALA A 119 -17.50 -0.22 -8.90
CA ALA A 119 -17.30 -1.58 -9.41
C ALA A 119 -15.80 -1.98 -9.51
N SER A 120 -14.91 -1.00 -9.32
CA SER A 120 -13.46 -1.12 -9.27
C SER A 120 -12.84 -1.23 -7.86
N ASP A 121 -13.60 -1.13 -6.75
CA ASP A 121 -12.99 -1.27 -5.40
C ASP A 121 -12.61 -2.75 -5.18
N PRO A 122 -11.30 -3.07 -5.13
CA PRO A 122 -10.84 -4.44 -4.98
C PRO A 122 -11.21 -5.06 -3.64
N LEU A 123 -11.64 -4.26 -2.64
CA LEU A 123 -12.02 -4.72 -1.31
C LEU A 123 -13.54 -4.88 -1.11
N ALA A 124 -14.36 -4.40 -2.03
CA ALA A 124 -15.82 -4.35 -1.84
C ALA A 124 -16.52 -5.73 -1.85
N VAL A 125 -15.94 -6.73 -2.53
CA VAL A 125 -16.56 -8.06 -2.75
C VAL A 125 -15.82 -9.17 -2.00
N VAL A 126 -14.95 -8.80 -1.06
CA VAL A 126 -13.95 -9.72 -0.48
C VAL A 126 -14.38 -10.20 0.89
N ASP A 127 -14.24 -11.51 1.11
CA ASP A 127 -14.34 -12.10 2.43
C ASP A 127 -13.13 -11.70 3.28
N LYS A 128 -13.36 -10.75 4.19
CA LYS A 128 -12.33 -10.12 5.03
C LYS A 128 -11.63 -11.10 5.97
N GLU A 129 -12.23 -12.26 6.26
CA GLU A 129 -11.64 -13.26 7.17
C GLU A 129 -10.80 -14.31 6.44
N ARG A 130 -11.00 -14.45 5.13
CA ARG A 130 -10.40 -15.52 4.32
C ARG A 130 -9.38 -15.02 3.31
N THR A 131 -9.35 -13.72 3.04
CA THR A 131 -8.49 -13.13 2.02
C THR A 131 -7.31 -12.40 2.64
N ASP A 132 -6.10 -12.84 2.27
CA ASP A 132 -4.87 -12.15 2.62
C ASP A 132 -4.75 -10.85 1.79
N ILE A 133 -4.70 -9.70 2.46
CA ILE A 133 -4.42 -8.42 1.79
C ILE A 133 -2.94 -8.11 1.94
N LEU A 134 -2.29 -7.80 0.82
CA LEU A 134 -0.91 -7.36 0.76
C LEU A 134 -0.87 -6.01 0.07
N MET A 135 -0.13 -5.06 0.66
CA MET A 135 0.02 -3.75 0.07
C MET A 135 1.42 -3.17 0.27
N TYR A 136 1.79 -2.21 -0.58
CA TYR A 136 3.14 -1.66 -0.60
C TYR A 136 3.17 -0.21 -1.10
N CYS A 137 4.19 0.54 -0.69
CA CYS A 137 4.48 1.87 -1.21
C CYS A 137 5.99 2.15 -1.31
N THR A 138 6.38 3.31 -1.85
CA THR A 138 7.75 3.65 -2.27
C THR A 138 8.74 3.84 -1.11
N GLY A 139 8.25 4.26 0.07
CA GLY A 139 9.10 4.59 1.23
C GLY A 139 8.98 3.61 2.39
N VAL A 140 8.00 2.71 2.36
CA VAL A 140 7.86 1.63 3.33
C VAL A 140 7.40 0.38 2.61
N SER A 141 8.21 -0.68 2.67
CA SER A 141 7.73 -2.05 2.52
C SER A 141 6.93 -2.43 3.77
N LYS A 142 5.91 -1.64 4.12
CA LYS A 142 4.88 -2.06 5.06
C LYS A 142 3.93 -2.91 4.26
N VAL A 143 4.17 -4.20 4.32
CA VAL A 143 3.12 -5.16 4.03
C VAL A 143 2.08 -4.96 5.12
N LEU A 144 0.82 -4.82 4.73
CA LEU A 144 -0.27 -4.64 5.66
C LEU A 144 -1.15 -5.88 5.53
N SER A 145 -0.91 -6.88 6.38
CA SER A 145 -1.88 -7.94 6.64
C SER A 145 -2.91 -7.37 7.61
N ASP A 146 -4.11 -7.16 7.09
CA ASP A 146 -5.39 -6.95 7.76
C ASP A 146 -5.78 -5.55 8.26
N TYR A 147 -7.09 -5.33 8.06
CA TYR A 147 -8.02 -4.36 8.62
C TYR A 147 -7.79 -2.87 8.32
N ILE A 148 -8.48 -2.39 7.27
CA ILE A 148 -8.95 -1.00 7.20
C ILE A 148 -10.36 -1.02 7.80
N PRO A 149 -10.60 -0.40 8.97
CA PRO A 149 -11.95 -0.23 9.52
C PRO A 149 -12.84 0.61 8.61
#